data_AF-A0A7C2IJW7-F1
#
_entry.id   AF-A0A7C2IJW7-F1
#
_cell.length_a   1.000
_cell.length_b   1.000
_cell.length_c   1.000
_cell.angle_alpha   90.00
_cell.angle_beta   90.00
_cell.angle_gamma   90.00
#
_symmetry.space_group_name_H-M   'P 1'
#
loop_
_entity.id
_entity.type
_entity.pdbx_description
1 polymer ?
#
loop_
_entity_poly.entity_id
_entity_poly.type
_entity_poly.pdbx_seq_one_letter_code
_entity_poly.pdbx_strand_id
1 'polypeptide(L)'
;LGPYRKPVVIAESSAGDTREGYETFLYTRLPGEYKPLPVELVDLNEEGLYEVIHILDANLHPVPVRLAKRLLDPDAFILCAAVMKTHNTVIATLSVKNMTLGAPLHQPPGETRRWNDKRHYHGGVRQTHYGMMLTAQKMRPYWGATVIDGFEGMEGNGPASGTPVASRVAIASADYIAADRVAVEAMGIDADWIGYLKFCHQVGLGQYELDKIDIAGAPLERVRRKYVLHRDIERQLEWMGEMTELPPKLG
;
A
#
# COMPACT_ATOMS: atom_id res chain seq x y z
N LEU A 1 5.84 29.42 -7.66
CA LEU A 1 4.49 28.88 -7.37
C LEU A 1 4.04 29.49 -6.04
N GLY A 2 2.85 30.09 -5.96
CA GLY A 2 2.30 30.62 -4.69
C GLY A 2 1.83 29.50 -3.75
N PRO A 3 1.37 29.83 -2.53
CA PRO A 3 0.86 28.83 -1.59
C PRO A 3 -0.37 28.11 -2.14
N TYR A 4 -0.45 26.79 -1.97
CA TYR A 4 -1.62 25.99 -2.34
C TYR A 4 -2.84 26.43 -1.53
N ARG A 5 -4.02 26.53 -2.17
CA ARG A 5 -5.26 27.01 -1.52
C ARG A 5 -6.51 26.18 -1.84
N LYS A 6 -6.36 25.09 -2.59
CA LYS A 6 -7.46 24.16 -2.85
C LYS A 6 -7.69 23.26 -1.62
N PRO A 7 -8.84 22.57 -1.52
CA PRO A 7 -9.09 21.62 -0.44
C PRO A 7 -8.00 20.56 -0.31
N VAL A 8 -7.74 20.14 0.93
CA VAL A 8 -6.86 19.03 1.30
C VAL A 8 -7.71 18.03 2.07
N VAL A 9 -7.83 16.82 1.55
CA VAL A 9 -8.58 15.75 2.21
C VAL A 9 -7.60 14.70 2.69
N ILE A 10 -7.63 14.41 3.99
CA ILE A 10 -6.96 13.26 4.57
C ILE A 10 -8.02 12.16 4.63
N ALA A 11 -7.82 11.12 3.83
CA ALA A 11 -8.77 10.03 3.66
C ALA A 11 -8.11 8.69 4.02
N GLU A 12 -8.86 7.84 4.70
CA GLU A 12 -8.39 6.53 5.15
C GLU A 12 -9.57 5.53 5.16
N SER A 13 -9.26 4.25 4.94
CA SER A 13 -10.22 3.14 5.09
C SER A 13 -9.61 2.10 6.04
N SER A 14 -9.52 2.46 7.33
CA SER A 14 -8.93 1.59 8.35
C SER A 14 -9.60 0.22 8.35
N ALA A 15 -8.86 -0.83 8.72
CA ALA A 15 -9.45 -2.16 8.93
C ALA A 15 -10.33 -2.22 10.19
N GLY A 16 -10.15 -1.28 11.12
CA GLY A 16 -10.99 -1.05 12.28
C GLY A 16 -11.81 0.23 12.10
N ASP A 17 -11.86 1.04 13.15
CA ASP A 17 -12.50 2.37 13.13
C ASP A 17 -11.49 3.43 12.64
N THR A 18 -11.84 4.16 11.58
CA THR A 18 -10.97 5.20 11.03
C THR A 18 -10.93 6.44 11.93
N ARG A 19 -12.04 6.80 12.59
CA ARG A 19 -12.12 7.97 13.48
C ARG A 19 -11.26 7.76 14.72
N GLU A 20 -11.27 6.57 15.30
CA GLU A 20 -10.37 6.19 16.40
C GLU A 20 -8.90 6.38 16.00
N GLY A 21 -8.53 5.99 14.78
CA GLY A 21 -7.19 6.22 14.23
C GLY A 21 -6.84 7.71 14.16
N TYR A 22 -7.75 8.53 13.62
CA TYR A 22 -7.53 9.98 13.56
C TYR A 22 -7.38 10.63 14.95
N GLU A 23 -8.16 10.19 15.94
CA GLU A 23 -8.06 10.69 17.30
C GLU A 23 -6.74 10.25 17.97
N THR A 24 -6.41 8.97 17.88
CA THR A 24 -5.22 8.37 18.48
C THR A 24 -3.94 9.01 17.96
N PHE A 25 -3.86 9.25 16.66
CA PHE A 25 -2.70 9.86 16.00
C PHE A 25 -2.83 11.38 15.84
N LEU A 26 -3.79 12.01 16.52
CA LEU A 26 -3.96 13.47 16.63
C LEU A 26 -4.28 14.20 15.32
N TYR A 27 -4.73 13.50 14.28
CA TYR A 27 -5.14 14.10 13.00
C TYR A 27 -6.31 15.08 13.16
N THR A 28 -7.18 14.88 14.17
CA THR A 28 -8.31 15.77 14.46
C THR A 28 -7.91 17.22 14.78
N ARG A 29 -6.63 17.47 15.09
CA ARG A 29 -6.09 18.81 15.33
C ARG A 29 -5.73 19.56 14.05
N LEU A 30 -5.43 18.84 12.96
CA LEU A 30 -4.86 19.40 11.73
C LEU A 30 -5.73 20.51 11.09
N PRO A 31 -7.07 20.41 11.01
CA PRO A 31 -7.89 21.52 10.49
C PRO A 31 -7.73 22.83 11.29
N GLY A 32 -7.50 22.72 12.60
CA GLY A 32 -7.26 23.87 13.47
C GLY A 32 -5.85 24.42 13.41
N GLU A 33 -4.85 23.58 13.16
CA GLU A 33 -3.43 23.95 13.02
C GLU A 33 -3.15 24.62 11.65
N TYR A 34 -3.82 24.15 10.60
CA TYR A 34 -3.62 24.63 9.22
C TYR A 34 -4.79 25.48 8.71
N LYS A 35 -5.28 26.45 9.51
CA LYS A 35 -6.44 27.31 9.17
C LYS A 35 -6.46 27.92 7.76
N PRO A 36 -5.32 28.31 7.15
CA PRO A 36 -5.33 28.85 5.78
C PRO A 36 -5.68 27.81 4.70
N LEU A 37 -5.62 26.51 5.02
CA LEU A 37 -5.96 25.40 4.14
C LEU A 37 -7.30 24.79 4.58
N PRO A 38 -8.24 24.51 3.64
CA PRO A 38 -9.43 23.75 3.96
C PRO A 38 -9.05 22.27 4.09
N VAL A 39 -8.71 21.84 5.32
CA VAL A 39 -8.37 20.44 5.64
C VAL A 39 -9.61 19.70 6.14
N GLU A 40 -9.89 18.54 5.54
CA GLU A 40 -10.99 17.65 5.92
C GLU A 40 -10.46 16.24 6.25
N LEU A 41 -11.06 15.59 7.25
CA LEU A 41 -10.81 14.18 7.57
C LEU A 41 -11.99 13.31 7.13
N VAL A 42 -11.74 12.40 6.20
CA VAL A 42 -12.75 11.51 5.62
C VAL A 42 -12.47 10.06 6.03
N ASP A 43 -13.49 9.38 6.55
CA ASP A 43 -13.49 7.92 6.61
C ASP A 43 -14.15 7.38 5.34
N LEU A 44 -13.37 6.69 4.51
CA LEU A 44 -13.83 6.15 3.24
C LEU A 44 -14.87 5.03 3.43
N ASN A 45 -14.85 4.33 4.57
CA ASN A 45 -15.87 3.32 4.89
C ASN A 45 -17.22 3.99 5.18
N GLU A 46 -17.21 5.07 5.97
CA GLU A 46 -18.39 5.89 6.26
C GLU A 46 -18.93 6.57 5.01
N GLU A 47 -18.05 7.12 4.14
CA GLU A 47 -18.43 7.71 2.86
C GLU A 47 -19.14 6.69 1.95
N GLY A 48 -18.66 5.44 1.92
CA GLY A 48 -19.36 4.32 1.29
C GLY A 48 -19.54 4.42 -0.23
N LEU A 49 -18.92 5.41 -0.89
CA LEU A 49 -18.92 5.53 -2.35
C LEU A 49 -17.81 4.68 -2.95
N TYR A 50 -18.13 3.86 -3.95
CA TYR A 50 -17.16 2.93 -4.52
C TYR A 50 -17.30 2.70 -6.02
N GLU A 51 -16.22 2.18 -6.60
CA GLU A 51 -16.24 1.42 -7.85
C GLU A 51 -15.88 -0.05 -7.56
N VAL A 52 -16.38 -0.98 -8.37
CA VAL A 52 -16.13 -2.41 -8.19
C VAL A 52 -15.03 -2.87 -9.15
N ILE A 53 -14.04 -3.56 -8.61
CA ILE A 53 -13.13 -4.42 -9.38
C ILE A 53 -13.38 -5.88 -9.03
N HIS A 54 -12.79 -6.78 -9.80
CA HIS A 54 -12.76 -8.20 -9.47
C HIS A 54 -11.31 -8.64 -9.29
N ILE A 55 -11.05 -9.33 -8.18
CA ILE A 55 -9.78 -10.04 -7.96
C ILE A 55 -10.05 -11.55 -7.97
N LEU A 56 -9.01 -12.37 -7.83
CA LEU A 56 -9.14 -13.83 -7.79
C LEU A 56 -9.17 -14.33 -6.35
N ASP A 57 -10.08 -15.27 -6.05
CA ASP A 57 -10.01 -16.08 -4.85
C ASP A 57 -8.98 -17.21 -4.97
N ALA A 58 -8.88 -18.06 -3.95
CA ALA A 58 -7.95 -19.19 -3.93
C ALA A 58 -8.19 -20.22 -5.05
N ASN A 59 -9.42 -20.29 -5.57
CA ASN A 59 -9.82 -21.20 -6.64
C ASN A 59 -9.79 -20.55 -8.02
N LEU A 60 -9.21 -19.34 -8.14
CA LEU A 60 -9.17 -18.55 -9.37
C LEU A 60 -10.56 -18.10 -9.86
N HIS A 61 -11.54 -17.99 -8.95
CA HIS A 61 -12.82 -17.38 -9.27
C HIS A 61 -12.78 -15.86 -9.06
N PRO A 62 -13.48 -15.08 -9.90
CA PRO A 62 -13.61 -13.65 -9.71
C PRO A 62 -14.44 -13.35 -8.45
N VAL A 63 -13.90 -12.52 -7.56
CA VAL A 63 -14.59 -11.99 -6.38
C VAL A 63 -14.63 -10.46 -6.43
N PRO A 64 -15.80 -9.84 -6.19
CA PRO A 64 -15.94 -8.39 -6.26
C PRO A 64 -15.27 -7.72 -5.06
N VAL A 65 -14.64 -6.58 -5.31
CA VAL A 65 -14.05 -5.70 -4.30
C VAL A 65 -14.49 -4.27 -4.58
N ARG A 66 -15.07 -3.62 -3.57
CA ARG A 66 -15.46 -2.20 -3.59
C ARG A 66 -14.24 -1.36 -3.22
N LEU A 67 -13.72 -0.60 -4.18
CA LEU A 67 -12.67 0.38 -3.96
C LEU A 67 -13.29 1.75 -3.71
N ALA A 68 -12.80 2.46 -2.69
CA ALA A 68 -13.23 3.83 -2.38
C ALA A 68 -13.15 4.74 -3.61
N LYS A 69 -14.30 5.27 -4.05
CA LYS A 69 -14.43 6.05 -5.30
C LYS A 69 -13.59 7.33 -5.27
N ARG A 70 -13.41 7.93 -4.09
CA ARG A 70 -12.58 9.12 -3.89
C ARG A 70 -11.11 8.90 -4.28
N LEU A 71 -10.60 7.67 -4.19
CA LEU A 71 -9.25 7.31 -4.62
C LEU A 71 -9.16 7.02 -6.13
N LEU A 72 -10.25 7.22 -6.87
CA LEU A 72 -10.39 7.03 -8.31
C LEU A 72 -10.93 8.32 -8.99
N ASP A 73 -10.76 9.47 -8.32
CA ASP A 73 -11.20 10.76 -8.83
C ASP A 73 -10.13 11.34 -9.79
N PRO A 74 -10.44 11.52 -11.09
CA PRO A 74 -9.49 12.07 -12.06
C PRO A 74 -9.17 13.56 -11.83
N ASP A 75 -9.97 14.29 -11.04
CA ASP A 75 -9.74 15.70 -10.73
C ASP A 75 -8.90 15.89 -9.44
N ALA A 76 -8.60 14.80 -8.74
CA ALA A 76 -7.78 14.80 -7.53
C ALA A 76 -6.30 14.55 -7.84
N PHE A 77 -5.42 15.24 -7.10
CA PHE A 77 -4.01 14.86 -7.03
C PHE A 77 -3.82 13.98 -5.79
N ILE A 78 -3.79 12.66 -5.99
CA ILE A 78 -3.68 11.71 -4.89
C ILE A 78 -2.23 11.66 -4.39
N LEU A 79 -2.03 12.03 -3.12
CA LEU A 79 -0.76 11.90 -2.42
C LEU A 79 -0.83 10.72 -1.44
N CYS A 80 -0.01 9.69 -1.66
CA CYS A 80 0.11 8.58 -0.74
C CYS A 80 1.20 8.83 0.29
N ALA A 81 0.83 8.90 1.57
CA ALA A 81 1.77 8.85 2.69
C ALA A 81 1.83 7.42 3.23
N ALA A 82 2.98 6.75 3.07
CA ALA A 82 3.18 5.38 3.53
C ALA A 82 4.30 5.30 4.57
N VAL A 83 4.29 4.27 5.40
CA VAL A 83 5.34 4.00 6.40
C VAL A 83 6.23 2.86 5.94
N MET A 84 7.55 3.02 6.07
CA MET A 84 8.55 2.01 5.72
C MET A 84 8.56 0.85 6.74
N LYS A 85 7.94 -0.29 6.41
CA LYS A 85 7.86 -1.41 7.37
C LYS A 85 7.79 -2.81 6.77
N THR A 86 8.15 -3.83 7.56
CA THR A 86 7.94 -5.24 7.23
C THR A 86 6.47 -5.69 7.39
N HIS A 87 6.11 -6.82 6.79
CA HIS A 87 4.77 -7.40 6.83
C HIS A 87 4.80 -8.93 6.95
N ASN A 88 3.71 -9.49 7.47
CA ASN A 88 3.52 -10.93 7.64
C ASN A 88 3.02 -11.71 6.39
N THR A 89 2.92 -11.05 5.23
CA THR A 89 2.34 -11.66 4.00
C THR A 89 3.14 -11.29 2.76
N VAL A 90 3.40 -10.01 2.57
CA VAL A 90 4.05 -9.49 1.36
C VAL A 90 5.46 -8.94 1.63
N ILE A 91 6.11 -9.46 2.68
CA ILE A 91 7.46 -9.13 3.17
C ILE A 91 7.62 -7.69 3.70
N ALA A 92 7.23 -6.69 2.91
CA ALA A 92 7.28 -5.27 3.24
C ALA A 92 6.01 -4.53 2.77
N THR A 93 5.63 -3.48 3.49
CA THR A 93 4.58 -2.54 3.09
C THR A 93 5.16 -1.18 2.83
N LEU A 94 4.74 -0.58 1.72
CA LEU A 94 5.18 0.73 1.27
C LEU A 94 4.00 1.39 0.54
N SER A 95 4.25 2.23 -0.45
CA SER A 95 3.22 3.06 -1.09
C SER A 95 2.18 2.24 -1.86
N VAL A 96 2.59 1.24 -2.65
CA VAL A 96 1.66 0.46 -3.47
C VAL A 96 0.70 -0.31 -2.59
N LYS A 97 1.19 -1.01 -1.55
CA LYS A 97 0.31 -1.72 -0.61
C LYS A 97 -0.60 -0.77 0.15
N ASN A 98 -0.10 0.41 0.52
CA ASN A 98 -0.91 1.42 1.21
C ASN A 98 -2.12 1.80 0.35
N MET A 99 -1.92 2.06 -0.95
CA MET A 99 -3.02 2.33 -1.87
C MET A 99 -3.91 1.11 -2.11
N THR A 100 -3.33 -0.04 -2.47
CA THR A 100 -4.12 -1.20 -2.90
C THR A 100 -4.90 -1.86 -1.77
N LEU A 101 -4.41 -1.77 -0.53
CA LEU A 101 -5.08 -2.35 0.66
C LEU A 101 -5.65 -1.29 1.62
N GLY A 102 -5.53 -0.01 1.29
CA GLY A 102 -6.21 1.13 1.94
C GLY A 102 -7.32 1.74 1.08
N ALA A 103 -7.68 1.10 -0.03
CA ALA A 103 -8.84 1.45 -0.86
C ALA A 103 -10.03 0.49 -0.71
N PRO A 104 -9.84 -0.83 -0.48
CA PRO A 104 -10.96 -1.75 -0.27
C PRO A 104 -11.78 -1.39 0.97
N LEU A 105 -13.08 -1.28 0.80
CA LEU A 105 -13.99 -0.89 1.88
C LEU A 105 -14.39 -2.07 2.78
N HIS A 106 -14.90 -1.72 3.97
CA HIS A 106 -15.69 -2.60 4.81
C HIS A 106 -16.96 -1.88 5.30
N GLN A 107 -17.83 -2.60 6.00
CA GLN A 107 -19.12 -2.06 6.42
C GLN A 107 -18.96 -0.74 7.23
N PRO A 108 -19.75 0.31 6.93
CA PRO A 108 -19.73 1.55 7.69
C PRO A 108 -20.14 1.34 9.15
N PRO A 109 -19.80 2.28 10.04
CA PRO A 109 -20.26 2.26 11.42
C PRO A 109 -21.79 2.11 11.51
N GLY A 110 -22.25 1.18 12.34
CA GLY A 110 -23.68 0.93 12.57
C GLY A 110 -24.35 -0.03 11.59
N GLU A 111 -23.69 -0.50 10.52
CA GLU A 111 -24.27 -1.54 9.67
C GLU A 111 -24.30 -2.90 10.39
N THR A 112 -25.47 -3.56 10.38
CA THR A 112 -25.65 -4.87 11.05
C THR A 112 -25.00 -6.02 10.27
N ARG A 113 -25.00 -5.92 8.94
CA ARG A 113 -24.34 -6.90 8.06
C ARG A 113 -22.84 -6.63 8.04
N ARG A 114 -22.07 -7.58 8.55
CA ARG A 114 -20.60 -7.52 8.49
C ARG A 114 -20.10 -7.94 7.11
N TRP A 115 -19.25 -7.12 6.50
CA TRP A 115 -18.54 -7.42 5.27
C TRP A 115 -17.25 -6.60 5.19
N ASN A 116 -16.20 -7.16 4.63
CA ASN A 116 -14.90 -6.49 4.54
C ASN A 116 -14.16 -7.00 3.31
N ASP A 117 -14.08 -6.16 2.27
CA ASP A 117 -13.55 -6.60 0.98
C ASP A 117 -12.01 -6.74 1.02
N LYS A 118 -11.34 -6.07 1.96
CA LYS A 118 -9.90 -6.28 2.24
C LYS A 118 -9.60 -7.73 2.61
N ARG A 119 -10.55 -8.48 3.19
CA ARG A 119 -10.39 -9.91 3.48
C ARG A 119 -10.24 -10.77 2.22
N HIS A 120 -10.75 -10.34 1.08
CA HIS A 120 -10.58 -11.07 -0.18
C HIS A 120 -9.12 -11.12 -0.64
N TYR A 121 -8.30 -10.14 -0.24
CA TYR A 121 -6.86 -10.15 -0.51
C TYR A 121 -6.09 -11.15 0.35
N HIS A 122 -6.66 -11.62 1.47
CA HIS A 122 -6.01 -12.56 2.38
C HIS A 122 -6.28 -14.04 2.00
N GLY A 123 -6.53 -14.32 0.72
CA GLY A 123 -6.84 -15.66 0.21
C GLY A 123 -5.65 -16.61 0.07
N GLY A 124 -4.41 -16.11 0.24
CA GLY A 124 -3.18 -16.90 0.12
C GLY A 124 -2.00 -16.06 -0.36
N VAL A 125 -0.76 -16.51 -0.16
CA VAL A 125 0.45 -15.70 -0.45
C VAL A 125 0.55 -15.32 -1.93
N ARG A 126 0.19 -16.23 -2.86
CA ARG A 126 0.22 -15.99 -4.32
C ARG A 126 -0.91 -15.06 -4.75
N GLN A 127 -2.13 -15.38 -4.34
CA GLN A 127 -3.34 -14.64 -4.71
C GLN A 127 -3.27 -13.20 -4.18
N THR A 128 -2.70 -12.99 -2.98
CA THR A 128 -2.49 -11.65 -2.41
C THR A 128 -1.69 -10.76 -3.36
N HIS A 129 -0.55 -11.26 -3.85
CA HIS A 129 0.33 -10.50 -4.74
C HIS A 129 -0.35 -10.17 -6.08
N TYR A 130 -1.07 -11.13 -6.67
CA TYR A 130 -1.78 -10.92 -7.93
C TYR A 130 -2.97 -9.96 -7.77
N GLY A 131 -3.77 -10.12 -6.71
CA GLY A 131 -4.89 -9.23 -6.40
C GLY A 131 -4.42 -7.79 -6.19
N MET A 132 -3.31 -7.58 -5.48
CA MET A 132 -2.70 -6.24 -5.34
C MET A 132 -2.28 -5.65 -6.68
N MET A 133 -1.71 -6.45 -7.59
CA MET A 133 -1.35 -5.98 -8.94
C MET A 133 -2.59 -5.54 -9.73
N LEU A 134 -3.68 -6.32 -9.73
CA LEU A 134 -4.93 -5.94 -10.41
C LEU A 134 -5.48 -4.61 -9.88
N THR A 135 -5.46 -4.43 -8.57
CA THR A 135 -5.89 -3.18 -7.92
C THR A 135 -4.97 -2.02 -8.29
N ALA A 136 -3.66 -2.24 -8.30
CA ALA A 136 -2.70 -1.24 -8.76
C ALA A 136 -2.95 -0.84 -10.22
N GLN A 137 -3.27 -1.78 -11.12
CA GLN A 137 -3.62 -1.46 -12.52
C GLN A 137 -4.84 -0.52 -12.59
N LYS A 138 -5.88 -0.77 -11.80
CA LYS A 138 -7.07 0.10 -11.74
C LYS A 138 -6.74 1.48 -11.17
N MET A 139 -5.92 1.55 -10.13
CA MET A 139 -5.68 2.79 -9.38
C MET A 139 -4.57 3.66 -9.96
N ARG A 140 -3.60 3.08 -10.68
CA ARG A 140 -2.42 3.77 -11.18
C ARG A 140 -2.72 5.06 -11.96
N PRO A 141 -3.75 5.13 -12.83
CA PRO A 141 -4.08 6.37 -13.55
C PRO A 141 -4.42 7.57 -12.64
N TYR A 142 -4.76 7.32 -11.38
CA TYR A 142 -5.19 8.33 -10.41
C TYR A 142 -4.08 8.69 -9.40
N TRP A 143 -2.95 7.98 -9.40
CA TRP A 143 -1.85 8.25 -8.48
C TRP A 143 -1.09 9.52 -8.89
N GLY A 144 -0.95 10.46 -7.96
CA GLY A 144 -0.19 11.69 -8.16
C GLY A 144 1.28 11.53 -7.73
N ALA A 145 1.52 11.37 -6.44
CA ALA A 145 2.85 11.15 -5.88
C ALA A 145 2.79 10.42 -4.54
N THR A 146 3.86 9.73 -4.19
CA THR A 146 4.00 9.11 -2.87
C THR A 146 5.16 9.70 -2.09
N VAL A 147 5.02 9.68 -0.76
CA VAL A 147 6.09 9.82 0.20
C VAL A 147 6.06 8.59 1.11
N ILE A 148 7.18 7.86 1.14
CA ILE A 148 7.43 6.78 2.08
C ILE A 148 8.24 7.39 3.23
N ASP A 149 7.60 7.50 4.40
CA ASP A 149 8.22 7.92 5.64
C ASP A 149 8.97 6.73 6.27
N GLY A 150 10.29 6.85 6.29
CA GLY A 150 11.21 5.97 7.00
C GLY A 150 11.97 6.72 8.09
N PHE A 151 11.48 7.87 8.58
CA PHE A 151 12.10 8.56 9.70
C PHE A 151 12.20 7.63 10.90
N GLU A 152 11.11 6.94 11.18
CA GLU A 152 11.04 5.74 12.01
C GLU A 152 10.28 4.64 11.24
N GLY A 153 11.03 3.69 10.67
CA GLY A 153 10.47 2.50 10.07
C GLY A 153 10.17 1.41 11.10
N MET A 154 9.74 0.24 10.64
CA MET A 154 9.47 -0.90 11.52
C MET A 154 9.90 -2.23 10.91
N GLU A 155 10.65 -3.04 11.67
CA GLU A 155 11.13 -4.37 11.28
C GLU A 155 10.50 -5.49 12.11
N GLY A 156 10.75 -6.75 11.73
CA GLY A 156 10.29 -7.94 12.46
C GLY A 156 8.81 -8.24 12.22
N ASN A 157 8.06 -8.47 13.29
CA ASN A 157 6.69 -9.00 13.25
C ASN A 157 5.61 -7.93 12.92
N GLY A 158 5.79 -7.21 11.82
CA GLY A 158 4.76 -6.32 11.27
C GLY A 158 3.51 -7.08 10.79
N PRO A 159 2.37 -6.41 10.57
CA PRO A 159 2.23 -4.96 10.44
C PRO A 159 2.03 -4.17 11.73
N ALA A 160 1.89 -4.82 12.90
CA ALA A 160 1.54 -4.17 14.17
C ALA A 160 2.47 -4.53 15.36
N SER A 161 3.27 -5.59 15.28
CA SER A 161 4.08 -6.09 16.41
C SER A 161 5.57 -6.12 16.08
N GLY A 162 6.01 -5.17 15.25
CA GLY A 162 7.41 -5.01 14.88
C GLY A 162 8.21 -4.16 15.86
N THR A 163 9.48 -3.94 15.54
CA THR A 163 10.41 -3.10 16.30
C THR A 163 10.72 -1.82 15.51
N PRO A 164 10.68 -0.63 16.14
CA PRO A 164 11.04 0.62 15.47
C PRO A 164 12.48 0.64 14.97
N VAL A 165 12.69 1.24 13.80
CA VAL A 165 13.97 1.36 13.12
C VAL A 165 14.19 2.81 12.73
N ALA A 166 15.21 3.46 13.29
CA ALA A 166 15.58 4.82 12.93
C ALA A 166 16.32 4.87 11.59
N SER A 167 15.62 4.63 10.48
CA SER A 167 16.19 4.67 9.12
C SER A 167 16.48 6.09 8.65
N ARG A 168 15.76 7.10 9.19
CA ARG A 168 16.01 8.53 8.97
C ARG A 168 16.04 8.93 7.49
N VAL A 169 15.14 8.32 6.72
CA VAL A 169 14.95 8.61 5.30
C VAL A 169 13.50 8.98 4.99
N ALA A 170 13.31 9.78 3.95
CA ALA A 170 12.04 9.92 3.28
C ALA A 170 12.29 9.70 1.79
N ILE A 171 11.46 8.87 1.15
CA ILE A 171 11.57 8.55 -0.27
C ILE A 171 10.31 9.05 -0.95
N ALA A 172 10.45 9.89 -1.96
CA ALA A 172 9.32 10.47 -2.66
C ALA A 172 9.46 10.32 -4.18
N SER A 173 8.34 10.04 -4.86
CA SER A 173 8.30 9.89 -6.32
C SER A 173 6.88 10.03 -6.84
N ALA A 174 6.75 10.44 -8.12
CA ALA A 174 5.50 10.27 -8.87
C ALA A 174 5.32 8.83 -9.38
N ASP A 175 6.41 8.05 -9.48
CA ASP A 175 6.38 6.62 -9.77
C ASP A 175 6.44 5.83 -8.47
N TYR A 176 5.31 5.25 -8.08
CA TYR A 176 5.14 4.48 -6.85
C TYR A 176 5.95 3.18 -6.89
N ILE A 177 6.11 2.57 -8.07
CA ILE A 177 6.91 1.34 -8.22
C ILE A 177 8.38 1.67 -7.98
N ALA A 178 8.87 2.80 -8.52
CA ALA A 178 10.23 3.25 -8.30
C ALA A 178 10.48 3.64 -6.83
N ALA A 179 9.55 4.34 -6.18
CA ALA A 179 9.64 4.66 -4.76
C ALA A 179 9.73 3.40 -3.90
N ASP A 180 8.84 2.44 -4.13
CA ASP A 180 8.82 1.18 -3.38
C ASP A 180 10.10 0.36 -3.66
N ARG A 181 10.58 0.34 -4.90
CA ARG A 181 11.82 -0.34 -5.29
C ARG A 181 13.03 0.19 -4.52
N VAL A 182 13.17 1.52 -4.43
CA VAL A 182 14.26 2.19 -3.69
C VAL A 182 14.10 1.96 -2.19
N ALA A 183 12.88 2.00 -1.66
CA ALA A 183 12.63 1.73 -0.25
C ALA A 183 12.98 0.29 0.16
N VAL A 184 12.66 -0.70 -0.68
CA VAL A 184 13.05 -2.09 -0.47
C VAL A 184 14.58 -2.26 -0.42
N GLU A 185 15.32 -1.58 -1.28
CA GLU A 185 16.80 -1.54 -1.22
C GLU A 185 17.31 -0.89 0.05
N ALA A 186 16.70 0.22 0.46
CA ALA A 186 17.05 0.92 1.69
C ALA A 186 16.80 0.06 2.93
N MET A 187 15.80 -0.83 2.89
CA MET A 187 15.54 -1.83 3.93
C MET A 187 16.48 -3.05 3.87
N GLY A 188 17.36 -3.14 2.86
CA GLY A 188 18.24 -4.28 2.65
C GLY A 188 17.49 -5.59 2.39
N ILE A 189 16.31 -5.49 1.77
CA ILE A 189 15.47 -6.63 1.39
C ILE A 189 15.73 -6.94 -0.09
N ASP A 190 15.81 -8.23 -0.43
CA ASP A 190 15.86 -8.66 -1.82
C ASP A 190 14.54 -8.29 -2.51
N ALA A 191 14.63 -7.43 -3.53
CA ALA A 191 13.46 -6.94 -4.22
C ALA A 191 12.73 -8.01 -5.03
N ASP A 192 13.40 -9.09 -5.43
CA ASP A 192 12.76 -10.20 -6.10
C ASP A 192 11.78 -10.95 -5.20
N TRP A 193 11.84 -10.72 -3.88
CA TRP A 193 10.91 -11.32 -2.91
C TRP A 193 9.58 -10.58 -2.84
N ILE A 194 9.47 -9.37 -3.41
CA ILE A 194 8.26 -8.54 -3.36
C ILE A 194 7.39 -8.80 -4.59
N GLY A 195 6.60 -9.88 -4.55
CA GLY A 195 5.87 -10.38 -5.73
C GLY A 195 4.93 -9.36 -6.38
N TYR A 196 4.17 -8.58 -5.60
CA TYR A 196 3.22 -7.62 -6.16
C TYR A 196 3.94 -6.50 -6.91
N LEU A 197 5.11 -6.08 -6.43
CA LEU A 197 5.89 -4.99 -7.00
C LEU A 197 6.51 -5.44 -8.33
N LYS A 198 7.02 -6.67 -8.37
CA LYS A 198 7.49 -7.33 -9.59
C LYS A 198 6.38 -7.49 -10.63
N PHE A 199 5.19 -7.94 -10.21
CA PHE A 199 4.04 -8.08 -11.12
C PHE A 199 3.59 -6.72 -11.67
N CYS A 200 3.57 -5.67 -10.85
CA CYS A 200 3.28 -4.31 -11.31
C CYS A 200 4.25 -3.83 -12.41
N HIS A 201 5.54 -4.13 -12.26
CA HIS A 201 6.53 -3.84 -13.30
C HIS A 201 6.29 -4.63 -14.59
N GLN A 202 6.05 -5.95 -14.46
CA GLN A 202 5.83 -6.84 -15.61
C GLN A 202 4.63 -6.43 -16.48
N VAL A 203 3.61 -5.81 -15.87
CA VAL A 203 2.45 -5.28 -16.59
C VAL A 203 2.55 -3.78 -16.90
N GLY A 204 3.73 -3.18 -16.72
CA GLY A 204 4.05 -1.83 -17.18
C GLY A 204 3.53 -0.67 -16.30
N LEU A 205 3.33 -0.88 -14.99
CA LEU A 205 2.78 0.16 -14.11
C LEU A 205 3.80 1.21 -13.64
N GLY A 206 5.09 0.91 -13.69
CA GLY A 206 6.16 1.79 -13.27
C GLY A 206 7.52 1.12 -13.36
N GLN A 207 8.56 1.86 -13.00
CA GLN A 207 9.95 1.40 -13.12
C GLN A 207 10.42 0.68 -11.86
N TYR A 208 10.98 -0.52 -12.05
CA TYR A 208 11.47 -1.43 -11.02
C TYR A 208 12.96 -1.76 -11.18
N GLU A 209 13.50 -1.63 -12.39
CA GLU A 209 14.91 -1.81 -12.68
C GLU A 209 15.70 -0.67 -12.02
N LEU A 210 16.43 -0.99 -10.96
CA LEU A 210 17.06 0.00 -10.08
C LEU A 210 18.06 0.90 -10.81
N ASP A 211 18.78 0.34 -11.77
CA ASP A 211 19.73 1.04 -12.64
C ASP A 211 19.07 2.06 -13.59
N LYS A 212 17.75 1.99 -13.75
CA LYS A 212 16.94 2.95 -14.52
C LYS A 212 16.20 3.96 -13.65
N ILE A 213 16.41 3.94 -12.33
CA ILE A 213 15.84 4.90 -11.39
C ILE A 213 16.89 5.96 -11.07
N ASP A 214 16.60 7.22 -11.41
CA ASP A 214 17.45 8.35 -11.02
C ASP A 214 17.18 8.75 -9.57
N ILE A 215 18.19 8.57 -8.71
CA ILE A 215 18.10 8.89 -7.28
C ILE A 215 18.81 10.23 -7.05
N ALA A 216 18.03 11.30 -6.92
CA ALA A 216 18.55 12.65 -6.68
C ALA A 216 19.08 12.89 -5.25
N GLY A 217 18.85 11.95 -4.33
CA GLY A 217 19.15 12.08 -2.91
C GLY A 217 20.47 11.42 -2.48
N ALA A 218 20.55 11.03 -1.20
CA ALA A 218 21.69 10.27 -0.70
C ALA A 218 21.80 8.91 -1.41
N PRO A 219 23.02 8.41 -1.68
CA PRO A 219 23.21 7.11 -2.30
C PRO A 219 22.67 5.99 -1.41
N LEU A 220 22.13 4.93 -2.03
CA LEU A 220 21.49 3.82 -1.33
C LEU A 220 22.42 3.16 -0.32
N GLU A 221 23.71 3.02 -0.65
CA GLU A 221 24.73 2.42 0.21
C GLU A 221 24.88 3.16 1.55
N ARG A 222 24.61 4.48 1.56
CA ARG A 222 24.72 5.31 2.77
C ARG A 222 23.50 5.20 3.67
N VAL A 223 22.34 4.93 3.09
CA VAL A 223 21.06 4.90 3.82
C VAL A 223 20.55 3.48 4.07
N ARG A 224 21.13 2.48 3.40
CA ARG A 224 20.72 1.09 3.53
C ARG A 224 20.91 0.61 4.97
N ARG A 225 19.84 0.03 5.51
CA ARG A 225 19.82 -0.65 6.79
C ARG A 225 19.16 -1.99 6.59
N LYS A 226 19.83 -3.07 6.99
CA LYS A 226 19.28 -4.42 6.85
C LYS A 226 18.21 -4.64 7.92
N TYR A 227 16.96 -4.74 7.50
CA TYR A 227 15.84 -4.99 8.41
C TYR A 227 15.79 -6.47 8.80
N VAL A 228 15.37 -6.74 10.05
CA VAL A 228 14.93 -8.08 10.45
C VAL A 228 13.58 -8.37 9.80
N LEU A 229 13.46 -9.48 9.08
CA LEU A 229 12.19 -9.85 8.43
C LEU A 229 11.21 -10.50 9.40
N HIS A 230 9.95 -10.60 8.98
CA HIS A 230 8.94 -11.30 9.76
C HIS A 230 9.34 -12.77 9.97
N ARG A 231 9.01 -13.35 11.14
CA ARG A 231 9.31 -14.76 11.46
C ARG A 231 8.70 -15.81 10.52
N ASP A 232 7.78 -15.38 9.65
CA ASP A 232 7.03 -16.24 8.72
C ASP A 232 7.59 -16.11 7.29
N ILE A 233 8.83 -15.61 7.14
CA ILE A 233 9.41 -15.30 5.82
C ILE A 233 9.42 -16.51 4.89
N GLU A 234 9.69 -17.72 5.40
CA GLU A 234 9.67 -18.95 4.59
C GLU A 234 8.31 -19.15 3.90
N ARG A 235 7.22 -19.02 4.67
CA ARG A 235 5.84 -19.11 4.14
C ARG A 235 5.54 -18.00 3.14
N GLN A 236 6.04 -16.79 3.40
CA GLN A 236 5.82 -15.67 2.48
C GLN A 236 6.48 -15.96 1.12
N LEU A 237 7.74 -16.42 1.13
CA LEU A 237 8.51 -16.72 -0.08
C LEU A 237 7.97 -17.90 -0.89
N GLU A 238 7.07 -18.70 -0.33
CA GLU A 238 6.38 -19.74 -1.09
C GLU A 238 5.75 -19.20 -2.36
N TRP A 239 5.33 -17.93 -2.44
CA TRP A 239 4.75 -17.36 -3.66
C TRP A 239 5.64 -17.50 -4.90
N MET A 240 6.96 -17.55 -4.72
CA MET A 240 7.95 -17.69 -5.79
C MET A 240 8.04 -19.11 -6.34
N GLY A 241 7.61 -20.11 -5.56
CA GLY A 241 7.70 -21.52 -5.91
C GLY A 241 6.52 -21.99 -6.78
N GLU A 242 6.71 -23.13 -7.44
CA GLU A 242 5.66 -23.78 -8.22
C GLU A 242 4.44 -24.13 -7.36
N MET A 243 3.26 -24.16 -7.98
CA MET A 243 2.09 -24.77 -7.37
C MET A 243 2.21 -26.28 -7.47
N THR A 244 2.07 -26.99 -6.36
CA THR A 244 2.17 -28.46 -6.32
C THR A 244 0.86 -29.15 -6.71
N GLU A 245 -0.27 -28.46 -6.55
CA GLU A 245 -1.59 -28.91 -6.97
C GLU A 245 -1.97 -28.19 -8.28
N LEU A 246 -1.55 -28.77 -9.40
CA LEU A 246 -1.88 -28.25 -10.74
C LEU A 246 -3.10 -28.98 -11.31
N PRO A 247 -3.99 -28.28 -12.05
CA PRO A 247 -4.95 -28.97 -12.89
C PRO A 247 -4.23 -29.85 -13.91
N PRO A 248 -4.87 -30.94 -14.40
CA PRO A 248 -4.27 -31.80 -15.41
C PRO A 248 -3.85 -30.98 -16.63
N LYS A 249 -2.68 -31.28 -17.21
CA LYS A 249 -2.24 -30.67 -18.47
C LYS A 249 -3.30 -30.92 -19.53
N LEU A 250 -3.85 -29.84 -20.08
CA LEU A 250 -4.88 -29.92 -21.14
C LEU A 250 -4.28 -30.10 -22.55
N GLY A 251 -2.95 -30.16 -22.65
CA GLY A 251 -2.19 -30.28 -23.90
C GLY A 251 -0.80 -29.66 -23.75
#